data_AF-A0A8T6QL65-F1
#
_entry.id   AF-A0A8T6QL65-F1
#
_cell.length_a   1.000
_cell.length_b   1.000
_cell.length_c   1.000
_cell.angle_alpha   90.00
_cell.angle_beta   90.00
_cell.angle_gamma   90.00
#
_symmetry.space_group_name_H-M   'P 1'
#
loop_
_entity.id
_entity.type
_entity.pdbx_description
1 polymer ?
#
loop_
_entity_poly.entity_id
_entity_poly.type
_entity_poly.pdbx_seq_one_letter_code
_entity_poly.pdbx_strand_id
1 'polypeptide(L)'
;MTQHLSIKHVGQLKGWQHWRYWLMALGTTVVLLWFANVDVAQAQGTYPAFEHPYVNDYGEILSPEQEANVGSRLEQFRSETGVHAVLLTVDTFGRYETGDSTLEAFATNLFNTWGIGDATRNDGILVLVAPGDRKVRIEVGAGYDSQADQTAQTIIDNEMLPYFRDGQMAAGAIAGVNAVTQYFAPGAPPPSSGAASTAGSASNSSDSGGNFWAGIVGFLLIPLTVAGGIARTVYGWWNRRRSRQCPTCNTEMRRLSESEDDQYLDPGERREESLKSVDYDVWLCPTCGYHTTLSYNSLFSRYQSCRQCGHKTLSEKSRTVVSPTYTSTGTAEITQDCQHCSYHQVFNRTIPRKQRSSSSSSSSGGGSSSGGGASGSW
;
A
#
# COMPACT_ATOMS: atom_id res chain seq x y z
N MET A 1 -24.05 3.72 85.48
CA MET A 1 -24.35 4.89 86.33
C MET A 1 -23.94 6.13 85.53
N THR A 2 -24.91 6.80 84.91
CA THR A 2 -25.41 8.14 85.34
C THR A 2 -24.30 9.18 85.35
N GLN A 3 -24.23 10.03 84.32
CA GLN A 3 -24.62 11.46 84.36
C GLN A 3 -23.58 12.31 85.13
N HIS A 4 -23.18 13.53 84.77
CA HIS A 4 -23.85 14.67 84.17
C HIS A 4 -22.77 15.78 83.99
N LEU A 5 -23.16 16.89 83.34
CA LEU A 5 -22.56 18.24 83.35
C LEU A 5 -21.66 18.58 82.16
N SER A 6 -21.71 19.79 81.60
CA SER A 6 -22.67 20.89 81.64
C SER A 6 -22.18 21.90 80.60
N ILE A 7 -23.14 22.46 79.89
CA ILE A 7 -23.01 23.48 78.84
C ILE A 7 -22.30 24.74 79.36
N LYS A 8 -21.40 25.31 78.54
CA LYS A 8 -21.28 26.78 78.42
C LYS A 8 -21.19 27.18 76.94
N HIS A 9 -21.97 28.21 76.65
CA HIS A 9 -22.37 28.70 75.36
C HIS A 9 -21.61 30.00 75.06
N VAL A 10 -21.47 30.29 73.75
CA VAL A 10 -21.41 31.62 73.10
C VAL A 10 -20.04 32.30 72.98
N GLY A 11 -19.64 32.45 71.72
CA GLY A 11 -18.63 33.37 71.22
C GLY A 11 -18.75 33.48 69.70
N GLN A 12 -19.80 34.16 69.22
CA GLN A 12 -19.99 34.52 67.82
C GLN A 12 -18.91 35.52 67.38
N LEU A 13 -18.18 35.23 66.30
CA LEU A 13 -17.57 36.28 65.48
C LEU A 13 -17.86 36.03 64.00
N LYS A 14 -18.69 36.93 63.49
CA LYS A 14 -19.02 37.19 62.08
C LYS A 14 -17.74 37.44 61.28
N GLY A 15 -17.62 36.77 60.13
CA GLY A 15 -16.54 37.00 59.18
C GLY A 15 -16.71 36.26 57.86
N TRP A 16 -17.95 36.04 57.42
CA TRP A 16 -18.25 35.62 56.05
C TRP A 16 -18.48 36.88 55.22
N GLN A 17 -17.76 37.05 54.08
CA GLN A 17 -18.39 37.21 52.75
C GLN A 17 -17.47 37.66 51.60
N HIS A 18 -16.19 38.03 51.79
CA HIS A 18 -15.41 38.59 50.66
C HIS A 18 -14.45 37.61 49.94
N TRP A 19 -14.12 36.46 50.52
CA TRP A 19 -13.11 35.54 49.95
C TRP A 19 -13.61 34.73 48.73
N ARG A 20 -14.92 34.48 48.62
CA ARG A 20 -15.49 33.63 47.55
C ARG A 20 -15.46 34.26 46.16
N TYR A 21 -15.43 35.59 46.07
CA TYR A 21 -15.47 36.30 44.78
C TYR A 21 -14.08 36.47 44.14
N TRP A 22 -12.99 36.42 44.92
CA TRP A 22 -11.63 36.54 44.38
C TRP A 22 -11.04 35.21 43.87
N LEU A 23 -11.49 34.07 44.41
CA LEU A 23 -11.05 32.75 43.92
C LEU A 23 -11.78 32.29 42.65
N MET A 24 -12.99 32.78 42.38
CA MET A 24 -13.72 32.44 41.15
C MET A 24 -13.30 33.28 39.93
N ALA A 25 -12.71 34.47 40.14
CA ALA A 25 -12.26 35.35 39.05
C ALA A 25 -10.85 34.99 38.51
N LEU A 26 -9.99 34.35 39.31
CA LEU A 26 -8.70 33.82 38.87
C LEU A 26 -8.79 32.41 38.27
N GLY A 27 -9.81 31.63 38.64
CA GLY A 27 -10.05 30.30 38.06
C GLY A 27 -10.62 30.35 36.64
N THR A 28 -11.45 31.35 36.32
CA THR A 28 -12.09 31.47 35.00
C THR A 28 -11.16 32.02 33.91
N THR A 29 -10.17 32.84 34.26
CA THR A 29 -9.18 33.36 33.29
C THR A 29 -8.09 32.33 32.95
N VAL A 30 -7.73 31.43 33.88
CA VAL A 30 -6.77 30.34 33.61
C VAL A 30 -7.40 29.22 32.77
N VAL A 31 -8.70 28.93 32.96
CA VAL A 31 -9.42 27.93 32.15
C VAL A 31 -9.65 28.42 30.72
N LEU A 32 -9.90 29.72 30.50
CA LEU A 32 -10.10 30.28 29.15
C LEU A 32 -8.80 30.45 28.33
N LEU A 33 -7.63 30.50 28.97
CA LEU A 33 -6.33 30.51 28.28
C LEU A 33 -5.76 29.11 27.99
N TRP A 34 -6.37 28.05 28.53
CA TRP A 34 -5.98 26.66 28.24
C TRP A 34 -6.63 26.11 26.95
N PHE A 35 -7.73 26.71 26.47
CA PHE A 35 -8.44 26.26 25.25
C PHE A 35 -8.05 27.03 23.98
N ALA A 36 -7.17 28.04 24.05
CA ALA A 36 -6.80 28.85 22.88
C ALA A 36 -5.65 28.27 22.03
N ASN A 37 -5.04 27.15 22.45
CA ASN A 37 -4.01 26.45 21.68
C ASN A 37 -4.43 25.01 21.43
N VAL A 38 -5.60 24.81 20.82
CA VAL A 38 -5.79 23.62 20.01
C VAL A 38 -5.21 23.98 18.66
N ASP A 39 -3.93 23.66 18.47
CA ASP A 39 -3.39 23.50 17.12
C ASP A 39 -4.28 22.47 16.44
N VAL A 40 -5.22 22.95 15.62
CA VAL A 40 -5.84 22.11 14.60
C VAL A 40 -4.73 21.85 13.60
N ALA A 41 -3.90 20.86 13.91
CA ALA A 41 -3.08 20.20 12.92
C ALA A 41 -4.07 19.71 11.86
N GLN A 42 -4.16 20.46 10.77
CA GLN A 42 -4.75 19.97 9.53
C GLN A 42 -4.04 18.64 9.28
N ALA A 43 -4.78 17.54 9.25
CA ALA A 43 -4.24 16.26 8.85
C ALA A 43 -3.77 16.41 7.39
N GLN A 44 -2.49 16.77 7.21
CA GLN A 44 -1.80 16.53 5.97
C GLN A 44 -1.84 15.02 5.80
N GLY A 45 -2.51 14.53 4.77
CA GLY A 45 -2.59 13.10 4.57
C GLY A 45 -1.20 12.52 4.50
N THR A 46 -0.95 11.56 5.37
CA THR A 46 0.37 10.98 5.54
C THR A 46 0.61 9.98 4.43
N TYR A 47 1.78 10.09 3.80
CA TYR A 47 2.34 9.00 3.02
C TYR A 47 2.41 7.71 3.86
N PRO A 48 2.48 6.52 3.24
CA PRO A 48 2.76 5.29 3.97
C PRO A 48 4.01 5.45 4.84
N ALA A 49 3.99 4.84 6.03
CA ALA A 49 5.12 4.88 6.93
C ALA A 49 6.31 4.14 6.30
N PHE A 50 7.53 4.59 6.60
CA PHE A 50 8.73 3.88 6.22
C PHE A 50 9.14 2.96 7.38
N GLU A 51 8.61 1.74 7.39
CA GLU A 51 8.78 0.80 8.51
C GLU A 51 10.00 -0.09 8.30
N HIS A 52 10.32 -0.40 7.04
CA HIS A 52 11.39 -1.30 6.68
C HIS A 52 12.32 -0.67 5.63
N PRO A 53 13.64 -0.79 5.77
CA PRO A 53 14.61 -0.08 4.94
C PRO A 53 14.59 -0.49 3.47
N TYR A 54 14.04 -1.65 3.12
CA TYR A 54 14.12 -2.20 1.75
C TYR A 54 12.76 -2.58 1.16
N VAL A 55 11.82 -3.12 1.94
CA VAL A 55 10.54 -3.63 1.44
C VAL A 55 9.41 -3.17 2.35
N ASN A 56 8.47 -2.41 1.80
CA ASN A 56 7.26 -1.96 2.49
C ASN A 56 6.03 -2.47 1.70
N ASP A 57 5.47 -3.62 2.07
CA ASP A 57 4.41 -4.33 1.32
C ASP A 57 2.99 -4.02 1.84
N TYR A 58 2.55 -2.75 1.78
CA TYR A 58 1.19 -2.38 2.21
C TYR A 58 0.07 -2.87 1.26
N GLY A 59 0.43 -3.35 0.07
CA GLY A 59 -0.47 -4.01 -0.86
C GLY A 59 -0.67 -5.50 -0.59
N GLU A 60 0.06 -6.09 0.37
CA GLU A 60 0.02 -7.51 0.73
C GLU A 60 0.15 -8.43 -0.49
N ILE A 61 1.00 -8.06 -1.45
CA ILE A 61 1.21 -8.85 -2.67
C ILE A 61 2.36 -9.83 -2.54
N LEU A 62 3.22 -9.68 -1.54
CA LEU A 62 4.32 -10.57 -1.24
C LEU A 62 3.96 -11.50 -0.07
N SER A 63 4.51 -12.71 -0.09
CA SER A 63 4.55 -13.53 1.11
C SER A 63 5.77 -13.17 1.98
N PRO A 64 5.76 -13.47 3.29
CA PRO A 64 6.87 -13.14 4.18
C PRO A 64 8.24 -13.67 3.71
N GLU A 65 8.26 -14.84 3.06
CA GLU A 65 9.49 -15.38 2.47
C GLU A 65 9.96 -14.55 1.26
N GLN A 66 9.04 -14.07 0.42
CA GLN A 66 9.37 -13.20 -0.71
C GLN A 66 9.85 -11.84 -0.22
N GLU A 67 9.22 -11.24 0.78
CA GLU A 67 9.68 -10.01 1.42
C GLU A 67 11.09 -10.16 1.96
N ALA A 68 11.38 -11.26 2.68
CA ALA A 68 12.70 -11.54 3.23
C ALA A 68 13.75 -11.70 2.12
N ASN A 69 13.42 -12.42 1.04
CA ASN A 69 14.32 -12.62 -0.10
C ASN A 69 14.59 -11.32 -0.86
N VAL A 70 13.55 -10.53 -1.13
CA VAL A 70 13.67 -9.21 -1.78
C VAL A 70 14.48 -8.27 -0.89
N GLY A 71 14.19 -8.23 0.41
CA GLY A 71 14.93 -7.44 1.39
C GLY A 71 16.42 -7.79 1.41
N SER A 72 16.75 -9.09 1.48
CA SER A 72 18.13 -9.57 1.45
C SER A 72 18.87 -9.18 0.16
N ARG A 73 18.16 -9.24 -0.98
CA ARG A 73 18.72 -8.86 -2.28
C ARG A 73 19.00 -7.36 -2.38
N LEU A 74 18.08 -6.53 -1.91
CA LEU A 74 18.23 -5.06 -1.88
C LEU A 74 19.31 -4.62 -0.88
N GLU A 75 19.43 -5.30 0.25
CA GLU A 75 20.50 -5.11 1.22
C GLU A 75 21.88 -5.45 0.61
N GLN A 76 21.99 -6.62 -0.02
CA GLN A 76 23.21 -7.03 -0.71
C GLN A 76 23.58 -6.01 -1.79
N PHE A 77 22.63 -5.59 -2.63
CA PHE A 77 22.85 -4.60 -3.67
C PHE A 77 23.39 -3.28 -3.10
N ARG A 78 22.83 -2.81 -1.98
CA ARG A 78 23.33 -1.62 -1.28
C ARG A 78 24.75 -1.81 -0.76
N SER A 79 25.08 -2.98 -0.20
CA SER A 79 26.44 -3.27 0.29
C SER A 79 27.49 -3.31 -0.83
N GLU A 80 27.11 -3.78 -2.03
CA GLU A 80 28.03 -3.94 -3.16
C GLU A 80 28.24 -2.64 -3.95
N THR A 81 27.21 -1.79 -4.03
CA THR A 81 27.20 -0.63 -4.94
C THR A 81 27.05 0.73 -4.22
N GLY A 82 26.61 0.71 -2.96
CA GLY A 82 26.18 1.88 -2.22
C GLY A 82 24.82 2.45 -2.62
N VAL A 83 24.18 1.93 -3.67
CA VAL A 83 22.88 2.38 -4.18
C VAL A 83 21.76 1.93 -3.23
N HIS A 84 20.84 2.82 -2.88
CA HIS A 84 19.72 2.48 -1.99
C HIS A 84 18.43 2.29 -2.79
N ALA A 85 18.04 1.02 -2.99
CA ALA A 85 16.80 0.67 -3.67
C ALA A 85 15.73 0.15 -2.69
N VAL A 86 14.49 0.60 -2.86
CA VAL A 86 13.34 0.26 -2.01
C VAL A 86 12.18 -0.25 -2.87
N LEU A 87 11.53 -1.32 -2.44
CA LEU A 87 10.23 -1.77 -2.96
C LEU A 87 9.11 -1.26 -2.06
N LEU A 88 8.14 -0.56 -2.65
CA LEU A 88 6.87 -0.22 -2.02
C LEU A 88 5.74 -0.84 -2.83
N THR A 89 4.83 -1.50 -2.14
CA THR A 89 3.55 -1.91 -2.70
C THR A 89 2.43 -1.24 -1.91
N VAL A 90 1.41 -0.78 -2.62
CA VAL A 90 0.19 -0.22 -2.04
C VAL A 90 -0.98 -0.75 -2.86
N ASP A 91 -2.16 -0.96 -2.29
CA ASP A 91 -3.32 -1.36 -3.10
C ASP A 91 -3.68 -0.26 -4.12
N THR A 92 -4.02 0.94 -3.62
CA THR A 92 -4.16 2.17 -4.42
C THR A 92 -3.43 3.31 -3.75
N PHE A 93 -2.74 4.16 -4.52
CA PHE A 93 -2.08 5.35 -3.97
C PHE A 93 -3.10 6.42 -3.56
N GLY A 94 -4.31 6.39 -4.13
CA GLY A 94 -5.39 7.34 -3.81
C GLY A 94 -5.97 7.20 -2.39
N ARG A 95 -5.62 6.13 -1.66
CA ARG A 95 -6.01 5.97 -0.25
C ARG A 95 -5.28 6.91 0.70
N TYR A 96 -4.13 7.45 0.27
CA TYR A 96 -3.33 8.38 1.06
C TYR A 96 -3.78 9.81 0.73
N GLU A 97 -4.12 10.60 1.75
CA GLU A 97 -4.70 11.95 1.59
C GLU A 97 -3.61 13.01 1.26
N THR A 98 -2.62 12.66 0.45
CA THR A 98 -1.40 13.48 0.20
C THR A 98 -1.64 14.67 -0.73
N GLY A 99 -2.77 14.65 -1.46
CA GLY A 99 -3.08 15.63 -2.51
C GLY A 99 -2.45 15.31 -3.87
N ASP A 100 -1.69 14.21 -3.98
CA ASP A 100 -1.11 13.77 -5.25
C ASP A 100 -2.17 13.19 -6.18
N SER A 101 -2.15 13.63 -7.43
CA SER A 101 -3.15 13.24 -8.43
C SER A 101 -2.66 12.24 -9.47
N THR A 102 -1.36 11.93 -9.46
CA THR A 102 -0.71 10.94 -10.34
C THR A 102 0.19 10.05 -9.51
N LEU A 103 0.42 8.81 -9.99
CA LEU A 103 1.38 7.89 -9.35
C LEU A 103 2.80 8.49 -9.35
N GLU A 104 3.13 9.27 -10.38
CA GLU A 104 4.37 10.02 -10.49
C GLU A 104 4.54 11.03 -9.35
N ALA A 105 3.59 11.95 -9.18
CA ALA A 105 3.67 12.94 -8.11
C ALA A 105 3.74 12.27 -6.73
N PHE A 106 2.94 11.22 -6.54
CA PHE A 106 2.96 10.42 -5.32
C PHE A 106 4.34 9.78 -5.06
N ALA A 107 4.92 9.11 -6.06
CA ALA A 107 6.21 8.44 -5.92
C ALA A 107 7.34 9.45 -5.67
N THR A 108 7.38 10.56 -6.43
CA THR A 108 8.41 11.59 -6.28
C THR A 108 8.37 12.23 -4.89
N ASN A 109 7.17 12.62 -4.42
CA ASN A 109 7.04 13.25 -3.11
C ASN A 109 7.31 12.26 -1.97
N LEU A 110 6.87 11.01 -2.12
CA LEU A 110 7.21 9.93 -1.19
C LEU A 110 8.73 9.70 -1.14
N PHE A 111 9.37 9.57 -2.29
CA PHE A 111 10.81 9.34 -2.42
C PHE A 111 11.61 10.41 -1.66
N ASN A 112 11.22 11.69 -1.85
CA ASN A 112 11.81 12.81 -1.13
C ASN A 112 11.50 12.77 0.37
N THR A 113 10.26 12.42 0.75
CA THR A 113 9.83 12.33 2.15
C THR A 113 10.57 11.23 2.91
N TRP A 114 10.79 10.08 2.26
CA TRP A 114 11.51 8.94 2.83
C TRP A 114 13.03 9.12 2.78
N GLY A 115 13.54 10.07 1.99
CA GLY A 115 14.97 10.30 1.83
C GLY A 115 15.68 9.08 1.23
N ILE A 116 15.12 8.51 0.17
CA ILE A 116 15.68 7.32 -0.48
C ILE A 116 16.95 7.71 -1.26
N GLY A 117 18.07 7.06 -0.96
CA GLY A 117 19.38 7.34 -1.55
C GLY A 117 20.36 7.96 -0.57
N ASP A 118 21.61 8.12 -0.99
CA ASP A 118 22.57 8.97 -0.29
C ASP A 118 22.34 10.45 -0.65
N ALA A 119 22.37 11.33 0.34
CA ALA A 119 22.08 12.76 0.16
C ALA A 119 23.09 13.50 -0.73
N THR A 120 24.31 12.97 -0.88
CA THR A 120 25.35 13.54 -1.74
C THR A 120 25.34 12.93 -3.13
N ARG A 121 25.20 11.61 -3.23
CA ARG A 121 25.23 10.88 -4.51
C ARG A 121 23.88 10.92 -5.24
N ASN A 122 22.78 11.13 -4.53
CA ASN A 122 21.42 11.12 -5.05
C ASN A 122 21.11 9.84 -5.86
N ASP A 123 21.52 8.69 -5.32
CA ASP A 123 21.50 7.37 -5.95
C ASP A 123 20.41 6.45 -5.38
N GLY A 124 19.28 7.04 -4.97
CA GLY A 124 18.13 6.27 -4.52
C GLY A 124 17.32 5.72 -5.70
N ILE A 125 16.66 4.57 -5.49
CA ILE A 125 15.69 4.01 -6.44
C ILE A 125 14.46 3.54 -5.67
N LEU A 126 13.27 3.89 -6.13
CA LEU A 126 12.00 3.39 -5.60
C LEU A 126 11.25 2.62 -6.68
N VAL A 127 10.97 1.35 -6.42
CA VAL A 127 10.03 0.54 -7.20
C VAL A 127 8.68 0.61 -6.48
N LEU A 128 7.69 1.26 -7.10
CA LEU A 128 6.34 1.42 -6.57
C LEU A 128 5.34 0.63 -7.40
N VAL A 129 4.63 -0.31 -6.77
CA VAL A 129 3.58 -1.11 -7.41
C VAL A 129 2.24 -0.80 -6.77
N ALA A 130 1.25 -0.42 -7.58
CA ALA A 130 -0.11 -0.09 -7.17
C ALA A 130 -1.15 -0.96 -7.93
N PRO A 131 -1.41 -2.21 -7.50
CA PRO A 131 -2.25 -3.14 -8.25
C PRO A 131 -3.70 -2.70 -8.43
N GLY A 132 -4.30 -2.08 -7.40
CA GLY A 132 -5.65 -1.54 -7.46
C GLY A 132 -5.80 -0.38 -8.44
N ASP A 133 -4.72 0.36 -8.70
CA ASP A 133 -4.68 1.40 -9.74
C ASP A 133 -4.21 0.88 -11.11
N ARG A 134 -3.77 -0.38 -11.18
CA ARG A 134 -3.10 -1.00 -12.34
C ARG A 134 -1.93 -0.16 -12.84
N LYS A 135 -1.14 0.38 -11.92
CA LYS A 135 0.01 1.25 -12.22
C LYS A 135 1.27 0.80 -11.48
N VAL A 136 2.39 1.04 -12.14
CA VAL A 136 3.73 0.82 -11.60
C VAL A 136 4.60 2.03 -11.92
N ARG A 137 5.53 2.35 -11.03
CA ARG A 137 6.54 3.37 -11.25
C ARG A 137 7.88 2.93 -10.71
N ILE A 138 8.94 3.30 -11.42
CA ILE A 138 10.31 3.27 -10.92
C ILE A 138 10.77 4.74 -10.87
N GLU A 139 11.01 5.26 -9.67
CA GLU A 139 11.61 6.57 -9.43
C GLU A 139 13.12 6.39 -9.23
N VAL A 140 13.93 7.26 -9.84
CA VAL A 140 15.38 7.28 -9.66
C VAL A 140 15.84 8.63 -9.13
N GLY A 141 16.88 8.66 -8.30
CA GLY A 141 17.42 9.89 -7.74
C GLY A 141 18.12 10.80 -8.78
N ALA A 142 18.33 12.06 -8.43
CA ALA A 142 18.90 13.07 -9.35
C ALA A 142 20.37 12.81 -9.75
N GLY A 143 21.03 11.83 -9.14
CA GLY A 143 22.38 11.39 -9.53
C GLY A 143 22.39 10.56 -10.83
N TYR A 144 21.23 10.13 -11.30
CA TYR A 144 21.07 9.40 -12.55
C TYR A 144 20.77 10.33 -13.74
N ASP A 145 21.28 9.97 -14.92
CA ASP A 145 21.04 10.71 -16.15
C ASP A 145 19.75 10.24 -16.87
N SER A 146 19.43 10.85 -18.02
CA SER A 146 18.26 10.47 -18.81
C SER A 146 18.29 9.03 -19.34
N GLN A 147 19.43 8.33 -19.29
CA GLN A 147 19.50 6.91 -19.67
C GLN A 147 18.83 6.04 -18.61
N ALA A 148 18.83 6.46 -17.34
CA ALA A 148 18.13 5.77 -16.27
C ALA A 148 16.61 5.73 -16.48
N ASP A 149 16.01 6.81 -17.01
CA ASP A 149 14.57 6.83 -17.34
C ASP A 149 14.23 5.77 -18.40
N GLN A 150 15.08 5.65 -19.42
CA GLN A 150 14.92 4.64 -20.48
C GLN A 150 15.12 3.22 -19.94
N THR A 151 16.09 3.05 -19.06
CA THR A 151 16.34 1.78 -18.36
C THR A 151 15.14 1.38 -17.52
N ALA A 152 14.63 2.30 -16.70
CA ALA A 152 13.44 2.11 -15.88
C ALA A 152 12.21 1.75 -16.74
N GLN A 153 12.01 2.44 -17.86
CA GLN A 153 10.92 2.13 -18.80
C GLN A 153 11.07 0.74 -19.39
N THR A 154 12.29 0.36 -19.78
CA THR A 154 12.59 -0.97 -20.34
C THR A 154 12.32 -2.08 -19.31
N ILE A 155 12.71 -1.87 -18.05
CA ILE A 155 12.41 -2.80 -16.95
C ILE A 155 10.90 -2.93 -16.77
N ILE A 156 10.16 -1.82 -16.72
CA ILE A 156 8.71 -1.85 -16.58
C ILE A 156 8.08 -2.65 -17.73
N ASP A 157 8.41 -2.32 -18.98
CA ASP A 157 7.77 -2.89 -20.15
C ASP A 157 8.08 -4.37 -20.37
N ASN A 158 9.32 -4.79 -20.10
CA ASN A 158 9.81 -6.13 -20.41
C ASN A 158 9.77 -7.08 -19.21
N GLU A 159 10.00 -6.58 -17.99
CA GLU A 159 10.18 -7.42 -16.79
C GLU A 159 9.01 -7.35 -15.82
N MET A 160 8.17 -6.29 -15.88
CA MET A 160 7.09 -6.10 -14.91
C MET A 160 5.69 -6.25 -15.54
N LEU A 161 5.38 -5.46 -16.56
CA LEU A 161 4.05 -5.42 -17.19
C LEU A 161 3.57 -6.79 -17.72
N PRO A 162 4.42 -7.67 -18.29
CA PRO A 162 3.96 -9.00 -18.71
C PRO A 162 3.36 -9.80 -17.54
N TYR A 163 4.03 -9.85 -16.39
CA TYR A 163 3.51 -10.53 -15.21
C TYR A 163 2.23 -9.88 -14.67
N PHE A 164 2.17 -8.54 -14.66
CA PHE A 164 1.01 -7.82 -14.16
C PHE A 164 -0.24 -8.03 -15.03
N ARG A 165 -0.08 -8.10 -16.36
CA ARG A 165 -1.16 -8.44 -17.29
C ARG A 165 -1.74 -9.83 -17.01
N ASP A 166 -0.90 -10.75 -16.55
CA ASP A 166 -1.29 -12.12 -16.19
C ASP A 166 -1.77 -12.25 -14.73
N GLY A 167 -1.92 -11.13 -14.01
CA GLY A 167 -2.35 -11.10 -12.61
C GLY A 167 -1.28 -11.52 -11.60
N GLN A 168 -0.03 -11.69 -12.03
CA GLN A 168 1.08 -12.16 -11.21
C GLN A 168 1.82 -11.00 -10.55
N MET A 169 1.16 -10.30 -9.62
CA MET A 169 1.68 -9.07 -8.99
C MET A 169 3.00 -9.29 -8.24
N ALA A 170 3.07 -10.34 -7.40
CA ALA A 170 4.30 -10.68 -6.69
C ALA A 170 5.48 -10.94 -7.65
N ALA A 171 5.23 -11.69 -8.72
CA ALA A 171 6.25 -12.07 -9.69
C ALA A 171 6.77 -10.84 -10.45
N GLY A 172 5.88 -9.96 -10.91
CA GLY A 172 6.28 -8.74 -11.61
C GLY A 172 7.02 -7.75 -10.69
N ALA A 173 6.64 -7.64 -9.42
CA ALA A 173 7.37 -6.81 -8.45
C ALA A 173 8.79 -7.34 -8.19
N ILE A 174 8.93 -8.65 -7.97
CA ILE A 174 10.22 -9.32 -7.77
C ILE A 174 11.10 -9.23 -9.03
N ALA A 175 10.53 -9.45 -10.21
CA ALA A 175 11.23 -9.32 -11.49
C ALA A 175 11.74 -7.89 -11.69
N GLY A 176 10.91 -6.89 -11.41
CA GLY A 176 11.30 -5.48 -11.43
C GLY A 176 12.47 -5.17 -10.49
N VAL A 177 12.42 -5.62 -9.24
CA VAL A 177 13.54 -5.45 -8.29
C VAL A 177 14.82 -6.13 -8.79
N ASN A 178 14.72 -7.37 -9.27
CA ASN A 178 15.88 -8.09 -9.80
C ASN A 178 16.52 -7.34 -10.97
N ALA A 179 15.71 -6.86 -11.91
CA ALA A 179 16.17 -6.09 -13.05
C ALA A 179 16.78 -4.74 -12.62
N VAL A 180 16.19 -4.06 -11.63
CA VAL A 180 16.77 -2.84 -11.05
C VAL A 180 18.18 -3.13 -10.50
N THR A 181 18.35 -4.17 -9.68
CA THR A 181 19.68 -4.51 -9.13
C THR A 181 20.68 -4.91 -10.20
N GLN A 182 20.23 -5.39 -11.36
CA GLN A 182 21.07 -5.76 -12.48
C GLN A 182 21.51 -4.55 -13.32
N TYR A 183 20.58 -3.65 -13.65
CA TYR A 183 20.82 -2.55 -14.59
C TYR A 183 21.31 -1.26 -13.95
N PHE A 184 21.09 -1.08 -12.64
CA PHE A 184 21.56 0.08 -11.89
C PHE A 184 22.83 -0.20 -11.08
N ALA A 185 23.43 -1.39 -11.23
CA ALA A 185 24.76 -1.66 -10.71
C ALA A 185 25.82 -0.84 -11.48
N PRO A 186 26.84 -0.28 -10.80
CA PRO A 186 27.95 0.39 -11.47
C PRO A 186 28.62 -0.52 -12.52
N GLY A 187 28.64 -0.08 -13.78
CA GLY A 187 29.21 -0.84 -14.90
C GLY A 187 28.23 -1.80 -15.60
N ALA A 188 26.92 -1.74 -15.28
CA ALA A 188 25.92 -2.56 -15.95
C ALA A 188 25.77 -2.23 -17.45
N PRO A 189 25.59 -3.23 -18.33
CA PRO A 189 25.25 -2.99 -19.73
C PRO A 189 23.83 -2.39 -19.83
N PRO A 190 23.57 -1.50 -20.81
CA PRO A 190 22.23 -0.95 -21.00
C PRO A 190 21.23 -2.06 -21.36
N PRO A 191 19.96 -1.97 -20.92
CA PRO A 191 18.96 -2.98 -21.24
C PRO A 191 18.67 -2.98 -22.74
N SER A 192 18.68 -4.17 -23.35
CA SER A 192 18.46 -4.34 -24.79
C SER A 192 16.97 -4.28 -25.13
N SER A 193 16.60 -3.38 -26.05
CA SER A 193 15.24 -3.23 -26.55
C SER A 193 14.92 -4.26 -27.66
N GLY A 194 14.33 -5.39 -27.28
CA GLY A 194 13.36 -6.18 -28.07
C GLY A 194 13.84 -7.09 -29.21
N ALA A 195 13.43 -8.37 -29.17
CA ALA A 195 12.80 -9.09 -30.29
C ALA A 195 12.33 -10.49 -29.86
N ALA A 196 11.01 -10.73 -29.95
CA ALA A 196 10.46 -12.07 -30.06
C ALA A 196 10.29 -12.42 -31.55
N SER A 197 11.05 -13.40 -32.06
CA SER A 197 10.66 -14.24 -33.20
C SER A 197 11.62 -15.42 -33.43
N THR A 198 11.04 -16.61 -33.24
CA THR A 198 11.14 -17.85 -34.05
C THR A 198 12.44 -18.24 -34.79
N ALA A 199 12.93 -19.44 -34.44
CA ALA A 199 13.52 -20.49 -35.27
C ALA A 199 14.67 -20.17 -36.26
N GLY A 200 15.83 -20.73 -35.93
CA GLY A 200 16.66 -21.48 -36.88
C GLY A 200 17.61 -20.69 -37.77
N SER A 201 18.87 -20.60 -37.37
CA SER A 201 20.01 -21.10 -38.15
C SER A 201 21.29 -20.96 -37.35
N ALA A 202 22.00 -22.08 -37.26
CA ALA A 202 23.35 -22.14 -36.72
C ALA A 202 24.30 -21.34 -37.60
N SER A 203 25.10 -20.47 -36.98
CA SER A 203 26.43 -20.15 -37.47
C SER A 203 27.37 -20.11 -36.27
N ASN A 204 28.21 -21.15 -36.19
CA ASN A 204 29.37 -21.20 -35.34
C ASN A 204 30.29 -20.01 -35.66
N SER A 205 30.45 -19.11 -34.70
CA SER A 205 31.65 -18.29 -34.59
C SER A 205 32.11 -18.34 -33.14
N SER A 206 33.14 -19.15 -32.95
CA SER A 206 33.99 -19.22 -31.78
C SER A 206 34.47 -17.83 -31.37
N ASP A 207 34.12 -17.40 -30.17
CA ASP A 207 35.05 -16.61 -29.37
C ASP A 207 35.03 -17.04 -27.91
N SER A 208 36.23 -17.39 -27.49
CA SER A 208 36.63 -18.02 -26.25
C SER A 208 36.43 -17.11 -25.04
N GLY A 209 35.95 -17.69 -23.93
CA GLY A 209 36.37 -17.26 -22.59
C GLY A 209 35.25 -16.92 -21.61
N GLY A 210 34.73 -17.93 -20.90
CA GLY A 210 34.12 -17.74 -19.57
C GLY A 210 32.67 -18.21 -19.45
N ASN A 211 32.44 -19.14 -18.51
CA ASN A 211 31.16 -19.48 -17.87
C ASN A 211 30.28 -20.59 -18.49
N PHE A 212 30.90 -21.72 -18.86
CA PHE A 212 30.24 -22.99 -19.19
C PHE A 212 29.31 -23.55 -18.08
N TRP A 213 29.46 -23.12 -16.81
CA TRP A 213 28.67 -23.62 -15.68
C TRP A 213 27.28 -22.98 -15.50
N ALA A 214 27.00 -21.83 -16.10
CA ALA A 214 25.74 -21.11 -15.88
C ALA A 214 24.53 -21.67 -16.69
N GLY A 215 24.78 -22.36 -17.80
CA GLY A 215 23.72 -22.86 -18.68
C GLY A 215 22.99 -24.11 -18.18
N ILE A 216 23.66 -24.96 -17.40
CA ILE A 216 23.10 -26.25 -16.95
C ILE A 216 22.15 -26.08 -15.76
N VAL A 217 22.38 -25.09 -14.91
CA VAL A 217 21.55 -24.82 -13.72
C VAL A 217 20.27 -24.05 -14.09
N GLY A 218 20.33 -23.14 -15.07
CA GLY A 218 19.16 -22.37 -15.51
C GLY A 218 18.08 -23.21 -16.21
N PHE A 219 18.45 -24.26 -16.96
CA PHE A 219 17.50 -25.03 -17.77
C PHE A 219 16.70 -26.08 -16.97
N LEU A 220 17.16 -26.45 -15.76
CA LEU A 220 16.45 -27.37 -14.85
C LEU A 220 15.51 -26.65 -13.86
N LEU A 221 15.67 -25.34 -13.64
CA LEU A 221 14.90 -24.58 -12.64
C LEU A 221 13.66 -23.86 -13.19
N ILE A 222 13.61 -23.59 -14.50
CA ILE A 222 12.46 -22.93 -15.16
C ILE A 222 11.17 -23.78 -15.15
N PRO A 223 11.19 -25.12 -15.35
CA PRO A 223 9.96 -25.91 -15.20
C PRO A 223 9.49 -26.04 -13.74
N LEU A 224 10.34 -25.71 -12.76
CA LEU A 224 10.04 -25.79 -11.32
C LEU A 224 9.28 -24.54 -10.80
N THR A 225 9.45 -23.36 -11.40
CA THR A 225 8.76 -22.13 -10.98
C THR A 225 7.31 -22.07 -11.48
N VAL A 226 7.03 -22.55 -12.69
CA VAL A 226 5.66 -22.70 -13.21
C VAL A 226 4.91 -23.80 -12.45
N ALA A 227 5.59 -24.93 -12.18
CA ALA A 227 5.04 -25.98 -11.31
C ALA A 227 4.81 -25.48 -9.88
N GLY A 228 5.69 -24.62 -9.35
CA GLY A 228 5.54 -23.98 -8.04
C GLY A 228 4.32 -23.04 -7.97
N GLY A 229 4.07 -22.24 -9.00
CA GLY A 229 2.89 -21.37 -9.08
C GLY A 229 1.58 -22.16 -9.09
N ILE A 230 1.51 -23.23 -9.89
CA ILE A 230 0.35 -24.14 -9.94
C ILE A 230 0.20 -24.93 -8.63
N ALA A 231 1.30 -25.43 -8.07
CA ALA A 231 1.28 -26.11 -6.77
C ALA A 231 0.77 -25.18 -5.66
N ARG A 232 1.06 -23.88 -5.73
CA ARG A 232 0.64 -22.89 -4.72
C ARG A 232 -0.84 -22.52 -4.85
N THR A 233 -1.40 -22.41 -6.05
CA THR A 233 -2.85 -22.22 -6.23
C THR A 233 -3.62 -23.47 -5.79
N VAL A 234 -3.12 -24.65 -6.13
CA VAL A 234 -3.65 -25.94 -5.65
C VAL A 234 -3.52 -26.05 -4.14
N TYR A 235 -2.41 -25.63 -3.55
CA TYR A 235 -2.20 -25.65 -2.10
C TYR A 235 -3.12 -24.66 -1.37
N GLY A 236 -3.30 -23.43 -1.88
CA GLY A 236 -4.22 -22.45 -1.32
C GLY A 236 -5.66 -22.94 -1.37
N TRP A 237 -6.08 -23.48 -2.51
CA TRP A 237 -7.38 -24.13 -2.68
C TRP A 237 -7.56 -25.34 -1.74
N TRP A 238 -6.52 -26.18 -1.62
CA TRP A 238 -6.51 -27.32 -0.70
C TRP A 238 -6.60 -26.87 0.76
N ASN A 239 -5.81 -25.87 1.16
CA ASN A 239 -5.81 -25.35 2.53
C ASN A 239 -7.13 -24.68 2.91
N ARG A 240 -7.81 -24.05 1.94
CA ARG A 240 -9.16 -23.51 2.13
C ARG A 240 -10.20 -24.62 2.32
N ARG A 241 -10.11 -25.72 1.57
CA ARG A 241 -11.07 -26.85 1.63
C ARG A 241 -10.70 -27.95 2.62
N ARG A 242 -9.49 -27.91 3.19
CA ARG A 242 -9.02 -28.89 4.15
C ARG A 242 -9.89 -28.82 5.40
N SER A 243 -10.31 -29.99 5.85
CA SER A 243 -11.03 -30.13 7.10
C SER A 243 -10.26 -29.57 8.29
N ARG A 244 -10.99 -28.92 9.21
CA ARG A 244 -10.42 -28.21 10.37
C ARG A 244 -10.86 -28.90 11.65
N GLN A 245 -9.97 -28.96 12.64
CA GLN A 245 -10.31 -29.46 13.97
C GLN A 245 -10.81 -28.31 14.84
N CYS A 246 -11.86 -28.58 15.61
CA CYS A 246 -12.39 -27.62 16.55
C CYS A 246 -11.38 -27.36 17.68
N PRO A 247 -11.06 -26.08 18.01
CA PRO A 247 -10.13 -25.76 19.09
C PRO A 247 -10.68 -26.15 20.48
N THR A 248 -12.00 -26.31 20.62
CA THR A 248 -12.65 -26.61 21.91
C THR A 248 -12.73 -28.10 22.20
N CYS A 249 -13.16 -28.92 21.23
CA CYS A 249 -13.44 -30.35 21.46
C CYS A 249 -12.71 -31.29 20.50
N ASN A 250 -11.82 -30.77 19.64
CA ASN A 250 -11.03 -31.51 18.66
C ASN A 250 -11.86 -32.31 17.63
N THR A 251 -13.18 -32.12 17.57
CA THR A 251 -14.02 -32.73 16.55
C THR A 251 -13.81 -32.04 15.20
N GLU A 252 -13.89 -32.82 14.14
CA GLU A 252 -13.86 -32.34 12.77
C GLU A 252 -15.01 -31.35 12.51
N MET A 253 -14.65 -30.16 12.03
CA MET A 253 -15.59 -29.11 11.69
C MET A 253 -16.08 -29.29 10.26
N ARG A 254 -17.36 -29.01 10.04
CA ARG A 254 -17.97 -28.99 8.70
C ARG A 254 -18.00 -27.55 8.19
N ARG A 255 -17.53 -27.32 6.97
CA ARG A 255 -17.76 -26.06 6.26
C ARG A 255 -19.23 -25.96 5.88
N LEU A 256 -19.88 -24.87 6.27
CA LEU A 256 -21.25 -24.59 5.88
C LEU A 256 -21.32 -24.28 4.38
N SER A 257 -22.48 -24.53 3.77
CA SER A 257 -22.76 -24.02 2.44
C SER A 257 -23.09 -22.54 2.46
N GLU A 258 -22.97 -21.88 1.30
CA GLU A 258 -23.25 -20.43 1.07
C GLU A 258 -24.65 -19.96 1.48
N SER A 259 -25.58 -20.87 1.80
CA SER A 259 -26.90 -20.52 2.31
C SER A 259 -27.07 -20.86 3.79
N GLU A 260 -26.18 -21.68 4.35
CA GLU A 260 -26.13 -22.03 5.77
C GLU A 260 -25.26 -21.04 6.56
N ASP A 261 -24.18 -20.54 5.98
CA ASP A 261 -23.25 -19.58 6.59
C ASP A 261 -23.85 -18.18 6.79
N ASP A 262 -24.77 -17.75 5.92
CA ASP A 262 -25.58 -16.53 6.03
C ASP A 262 -26.16 -16.28 7.45
N GLN A 263 -26.44 -17.35 8.20
CA GLN A 263 -26.97 -17.30 9.57
C GLN A 263 -25.93 -16.88 10.62
N TYR A 264 -24.66 -17.05 10.29
CA TYR A 264 -23.50 -16.76 11.14
C TYR A 264 -22.79 -15.48 10.73
N LEU A 265 -23.10 -14.96 9.55
CA LEU A 265 -22.58 -13.69 9.04
C LEU A 265 -23.42 -12.51 9.51
N ASP A 266 -22.74 -11.42 9.85
CA ASP A 266 -23.42 -10.18 10.15
C ASP A 266 -24.00 -9.53 8.87
N PRO A 267 -24.95 -8.57 8.99
CA PRO A 267 -25.57 -7.96 7.81
C PRO A 267 -24.61 -7.22 6.87
N GLY A 268 -23.44 -6.79 7.35
CA GLY A 268 -22.37 -6.19 6.57
C GLY A 268 -21.54 -7.21 5.83
N GLU A 269 -21.16 -8.31 6.48
CA GLU A 269 -20.45 -9.43 5.85
C GLU A 269 -21.26 -10.04 4.70
N ARG A 270 -22.55 -10.33 4.93
CA ARG A 270 -23.47 -10.77 3.86
C ARG A 270 -23.55 -9.77 2.71
N ARG A 271 -23.44 -8.47 3.02
CA ARG A 271 -23.44 -7.43 1.99
C ARG A 271 -22.15 -7.49 1.18
N GLU A 272 -20.99 -7.68 1.81
CA GLU A 272 -19.70 -7.87 1.14
C GLU A 272 -19.71 -9.07 0.19
N GLU A 273 -20.30 -10.20 0.61
CA GLU A 273 -20.48 -11.38 -0.25
C GLU A 273 -21.37 -11.09 -1.46
N SER A 274 -22.51 -10.44 -1.23
CA SER A 274 -23.43 -10.06 -2.31
C SER A 274 -22.77 -9.14 -3.34
N LEU A 275 -21.80 -8.32 -2.90
CA LEU A 275 -21.02 -7.41 -3.75
C LEU A 275 -19.77 -8.07 -4.33
N LYS A 276 -19.44 -9.30 -3.90
CA LYS A 276 -18.21 -10.03 -4.22
C LYS A 276 -16.95 -9.24 -3.86
N SER A 277 -17.02 -8.48 -2.77
CA SER A 277 -15.87 -7.71 -2.27
C SER A 277 -15.01 -8.52 -1.29
N VAL A 278 -15.66 -9.35 -0.49
CA VAL A 278 -15.06 -10.32 0.43
C VAL A 278 -15.90 -11.60 0.34
N ASP A 279 -15.24 -12.74 0.48
CA ASP A 279 -15.82 -14.09 0.41
C ASP A 279 -15.59 -14.75 1.78
N TYR A 280 -16.64 -15.20 2.47
CA TYR A 280 -16.52 -15.77 3.80
C TYR A 280 -16.74 -17.28 3.78
N ASP A 281 -15.89 -18.04 4.48
CA ASP A 281 -16.17 -19.44 4.79
C ASP A 281 -16.48 -19.58 6.29
N VAL A 282 -17.66 -20.09 6.62
CA VAL A 282 -18.00 -20.45 8.01
C VAL A 282 -17.81 -21.93 8.25
N TRP A 283 -17.07 -22.26 9.31
CA TRP A 283 -16.87 -23.63 9.77
C TRP A 283 -17.61 -23.82 11.08
N LEU A 284 -18.43 -24.88 11.17
CA LEU A 284 -19.22 -25.21 12.35
C LEU A 284 -18.80 -26.57 12.91
N CYS A 285 -18.60 -26.63 14.22
CA CYS A 285 -18.42 -27.89 14.94
C CYS A 285 -19.80 -28.51 15.26
N PRO A 286 -20.10 -29.72 14.78
CA PRO A 286 -21.38 -30.37 15.03
C PRO A 286 -21.58 -30.80 16.50
N THR A 287 -20.50 -30.97 17.26
CA THR A 287 -20.57 -31.49 18.65
C THR A 287 -20.79 -30.40 19.68
N CYS A 288 -20.07 -29.28 19.58
CA CYS A 288 -20.08 -28.22 20.60
C CYS A 288 -20.65 -26.89 20.10
N GLY A 289 -20.96 -26.75 18.81
CA GLY A 289 -21.51 -25.52 18.24
C GLY A 289 -20.51 -24.38 18.06
N TYR A 290 -19.22 -24.59 18.35
CA TYR A 290 -18.18 -23.61 18.03
C TYR A 290 -18.15 -23.35 16.52
N HIS A 291 -18.11 -22.09 16.13
CA HIS A 291 -17.91 -21.69 14.75
C HIS A 291 -16.72 -20.75 14.60
N THR A 292 -16.15 -20.73 13.39
CA THR A 292 -15.14 -19.74 13.00
C THR A 292 -15.45 -19.26 11.60
N THR A 293 -15.28 -17.97 11.40
CA THR A 293 -15.52 -17.28 10.12
C THR A 293 -14.17 -16.88 9.55
N LEU A 294 -13.93 -17.20 8.27
CA LEU A 294 -12.70 -16.86 7.56
C LEU A 294 -13.04 -15.95 6.39
N SER A 295 -12.43 -14.77 6.34
CA SER A 295 -12.66 -13.78 5.29
C SER A 295 -11.56 -13.81 4.22
N TYR A 296 -11.93 -13.76 2.95
CA TYR A 296 -11.02 -13.72 1.82
C TYR A 296 -11.33 -12.52 0.91
N ASN A 297 -10.42 -11.55 0.85
CA ASN A 297 -10.58 -10.37 0.01
C ASN A 297 -10.57 -10.74 -1.48
N SER A 298 -11.55 -10.22 -2.23
CA SER A 298 -11.53 -10.32 -3.69
C SER A 298 -10.46 -9.40 -4.26
N LEU A 299 -9.51 -10.00 -5.00
CA LEU A 299 -8.35 -9.32 -5.61
C LEU A 299 -8.72 -8.25 -6.65
N PHE A 300 -9.98 -8.20 -7.10
CA PHE A 300 -10.46 -7.27 -8.12
C PHE A 300 -11.75 -6.55 -7.71
N SER A 301 -12.02 -6.47 -6.41
CA SER A 301 -13.16 -5.71 -5.91
C SER A 301 -12.98 -4.22 -6.16
N ARG A 302 -13.98 -3.58 -6.78
CA ARG A 302 -14.06 -2.11 -6.88
C ARG A 302 -14.52 -1.43 -5.59
N TYR A 303 -14.93 -2.22 -4.58
CA TYR A 303 -15.44 -1.70 -3.32
C TYR A 303 -14.32 -1.55 -2.30
N GLN A 304 -14.37 -0.47 -1.55
CA GLN A 304 -13.44 -0.12 -0.48
C GLN A 304 -14.09 -0.28 0.90
N SER A 305 -13.27 -0.29 1.96
CA SER A 305 -13.76 -0.28 3.35
C SER A 305 -14.46 1.03 3.68
N CYS A 306 -15.69 0.95 4.18
CA CYS A 306 -16.45 2.11 4.60
C CYS A 306 -15.92 2.66 5.92
N ARG A 307 -15.67 3.97 6.00
CA ARG A 307 -15.19 4.64 7.22
C ARG A 307 -16.19 4.59 8.38
N GLN A 308 -17.49 4.43 8.10
CA GLN A 308 -18.53 4.41 9.13
C GLN A 308 -18.83 3.00 9.67
N CYS A 309 -18.86 1.98 8.81
CA CYS A 309 -19.22 0.61 9.23
C CYS A 309 -18.08 -0.42 9.13
N GLY A 310 -16.91 -0.06 8.60
CA GLY A 310 -15.74 -0.95 8.46
C GLY A 310 -15.81 -1.92 7.28
N HIS A 311 -16.99 -2.39 6.90
CA HIS A 311 -17.19 -3.33 5.77
C HIS A 311 -16.75 -2.76 4.41
N LYS A 312 -16.18 -3.62 3.56
CA LYS A 312 -15.73 -3.40 2.17
C LYS A 312 -16.90 -3.26 1.19
N THR A 313 -17.77 -2.29 1.46
CA THR A 313 -19.03 -2.05 0.73
C THR A 313 -19.12 -0.63 0.16
N LEU A 314 -18.06 0.17 0.28
CA LEU A 314 -18.00 1.54 -0.23
C LEU A 314 -17.77 1.53 -1.74
N SER A 315 -18.71 2.09 -2.49
CA SER A 315 -18.54 2.35 -3.93
C SER A 315 -18.14 3.80 -4.16
N GLU A 316 -17.15 4.02 -5.02
CA GLU A 316 -16.76 5.35 -5.48
C GLU A 316 -17.16 5.53 -6.95
N LYS A 317 -17.88 6.62 -7.25
CA LYS A 317 -18.18 7.06 -8.61
C LYS A 317 -17.58 8.43 -8.82
N SER A 318 -17.00 8.67 -9.99
CA SER A 318 -16.51 9.98 -10.37
C SER A 318 -17.29 10.52 -11.57
N ARG A 319 -17.67 11.79 -11.49
CA ARG A 319 -18.27 12.54 -12.59
C ARG A 319 -17.45 13.80 -12.84
N THR A 320 -16.93 13.94 -14.04
CA THR A 320 -16.23 15.17 -14.44
C THR A 320 -17.21 16.34 -14.49
N VAL A 321 -17.02 17.35 -13.63
CA VAL A 321 -17.78 18.60 -13.62
C VAL A 321 -17.13 19.60 -14.57
N VAL A 322 -15.81 19.75 -14.44
CA VAL A 322 -14.98 20.58 -15.31
C VAL A 322 -13.90 19.70 -15.91
N SER A 323 -13.89 19.57 -17.23
CA SER A 323 -12.85 18.81 -17.92
C SER A 323 -11.49 19.51 -17.80
N PRO A 324 -10.40 18.78 -17.51
CA PRO A 324 -9.07 19.36 -17.50
C PRO A 324 -8.69 19.81 -18.91
N THR A 325 -8.09 20.99 -19.01
CA THR A 325 -7.48 21.49 -20.26
C THR A 325 -5.96 21.41 -20.14
N TYR A 326 -5.23 21.84 -21.17
CA TYR A 326 -3.76 21.93 -21.07
C TYR A 326 -3.28 23.09 -20.19
N THR A 327 -4.15 24.07 -19.94
CA THR A 327 -3.82 25.31 -19.19
C THR A 327 -4.51 25.39 -17.83
N SER A 328 -5.58 24.62 -17.62
CA SER A 328 -6.35 24.61 -16.37
C SER A 328 -6.58 23.18 -15.88
N THR A 329 -6.56 23.01 -14.56
CA THR A 329 -7.03 21.78 -13.92
C THR A 329 -8.51 21.58 -14.20
N GLY A 330 -8.95 20.33 -14.13
CA GLY A 330 -10.35 19.96 -14.10
C GLY A 330 -10.83 19.71 -12.68
N THR A 331 -12.11 19.42 -12.54
CA THR A 331 -12.73 19.04 -11.27
C THR A 331 -13.65 17.86 -11.53
N ALA A 332 -13.45 16.78 -10.79
CA ALA A 332 -14.38 15.66 -10.68
C ALA A 332 -15.18 15.81 -9.40
N GLU A 333 -16.48 15.62 -9.48
CA GLU A 333 -17.31 15.33 -8.32
C GLU A 333 -17.18 13.83 -8.05
N ILE A 334 -16.74 13.49 -6.84
CA ILE A 334 -16.62 12.13 -6.34
C ILE A 334 -17.81 11.87 -5.42
N THR A 335 -18.57 10.84 -5.73
CA THR A 335 -19.67 10.35 -4.91
C THR A 335 -19.24 9.02 -4.30
N GLN A 336 -19.20 8.97 -2.97
CA GLN A 336 -18.94 7.78 -2.20
C GLN A 336 -20.23 7.32 -1.53
N ASP A 337 -20.68 6.13 -1.90
CA ASP A 337 -21.91 5.51 -1.40
C ASP A 337 -21.57 4.16 -0.76
N CYS A 338 -21.86 4.01 0.53
CA CYS A 338 -21.79 2.72 1.15
C CYS A 338 -23.04 1.89 0.79
N GLN A 339 -22.81 0.66 0.34
CA GLN A 339 -23.90 -0.23 -0.05
C GLN A 339 -24.50 -0.99 1.14
N HIS A 340 -23.93 -0.85 2.34
CA HIS A 340 -24.40 -1.49 3.58
C HIS A 340 -25.04 -0.50 4.56
N CYS A 341 -24.37 0.62 4.86
CA CYS A 341 -24.86 1.63 5.80
C CYS A 341 -25.29 2.92 5.08
N SER A 342 -25.80 3.89 5.83
CA SER A 342 -26.27 5.18 5.29
C SER A 342 -25.15 6.18 4.96
N TYR A 343 -23.89 5.74 4.88
CA TYR A 343 -22.76 6.61 4.57
C TYR A 343 -22.83 7.08 3.11
N HIS A 344 -22.93 8.39 2.95
CA HIS A 344 -22.94 9.06 1.65
C HIS A 344 -22.11 10.33 1.76
N GLN A 345 -21.13 10.49 0.87
CA GLN A 345 -20.31 11.69 0.79
C GLN A 345 -20.15 12.13 -0.66
N VAL A 346 -20.31 13.43 -0.89
CA VAL A 346 -20.00 14.06 -2.18
C VAL A 346 -18.95 15.11 -1.93
N PHE A 347 -17.85 15.03 -2.67
CA PHE A 347 -16.78 16.01 -2.61
C PHE A 347 -16.14 16.19 -3.97
N ASN A 348 -15.50 17.34 -4.18
CA ASN A 348 -14.79 17.62 -5.41
C ASN A 348 -13.33 17.18 -5.29
N ARG A 349 -12.85 16.43 -6.27
CA ARG A 349 -11.44 16.08 -6.47
C ARG A 349 -10.90 16.82 -7.69
N THR A 350 -9.79 17.52 -7.53
CA THR A 350 -9.12 18.18 -8.64
C THR A 350 -8.58 17.14 -9.62
N ILE A 351 -8.94 17.26 -10.90
CA ILE A 351 -8.34 16.48 -11.97
C ILE A 351 -7.13 17.27 -12.48
N PRO A 352 -5.93 16.69 -12.53
CA PRO A 352 -4.76 17.37 -13.04
C PRO A 352 -4.97 17.82 -14.50
N ARG A 353 -4.41 18.99 -14.84
CA ARG A 353 -4.46 19.53 -16.21
C ARG A 353 -3.82 18.52 -17.17
N LYS A 354 -4.34 18.46 -18.40
CA LYS A 354 -3.78 17.58 -19.45
C LYS A 354 -2.32 17.95 -19.69
N GLN A 355 -1.44 16.96 -19.71
CA GLN A 355 -0.05 17.16 -20.12
C GLN A 355 0.04 16.97 -21.63
N ARG A 356 0.76 17.88 -22.32
CA ARG A 356 1.27 17.58 -23.65
C ARG A 356 2.49 16.71 -23.42
N SER A 357 2.49 15.50 -23.96
CA SER A 357 3.71 14.72 -24.09
C SER A 357 4.60 15.44 -25.11
N SER A 358 5.39 16.39 -24.62
CA SER A 358 6.50 17.00 -25.32
C SER A 358 7.74 16.79 -24.49
N SER A 359 8.64 16.00 -25.04
CA SER A 359 10.05 15.95 -24.67
C SER A 359 10.60 17.36 -24.41
N SER A 360 11.52 17.45 -23.45
CA SER A 360 12.41 18.56 -23.09
C SER A 360 11.87 19.76 -22.28
N SER A 361 12.21 19.72 -20.99
CA SER A 361 12.84 20.76 -20.15
C SER A 361 12.37 22.23 -20.22
N SER A 362 11.84 22.72 -19.10
CA SER A 362 12.54 23.71 -18.25
C SER A 362 11.69 24.09 -17.02
N SER A 363 12.32 23.94 -15.87
CA SER A 363 11.78 24.18 -14.53
C SER A 363 11.89 25.65 -14.15
N SER A 364 10.94 26.14 -13.36
CA SER A 364 11.06 27.37 -12.57
C SER A 364 10.61 27.08 -11.13
N GLY A 365 11.56 27.11 -10.20
CA GLY A 365 11.38 27.56 -8.82
C GLY A 365 10.71 26.61 -7.82
N GLY A 366 11.52 25.79 -7.14
CA GLY A 366 11.16 25.06 -5.93
C GLY A 366 12.11 23.88 -5.73
N GLY A 367 13.17 24.06 -4.95
CA GLY A 367 14.22 23.05 -4.78
C GLY A 367 13.69 21.76 -4.16
N SER A 368 13.67 20.69 -4.94
CA SER A 368 13.54 19.30 -4.50
C SER A 368 14.31 18.47 -5.52
N SER A 369 15.31 17.71 -5.06
CA SER A 369 16.21 16.92 -5.91
C SER A 369 15.52 15.65 -6.41
N SER A 370 14.42 15.77 -7.16
CA SER A 370 13.78 14.61 -7.80
C SER A 370 14.51 14.28 -9.09
N GLY A 371 15.17 13.13 -9.14
CA GLY A 371 15.57 12.52 -10.40
C GLY A 371 14.35 11.98 -11.16
N GLY A 372 14.58 11.51 -12.37
CA GLY A 372 13.50 11.05 -13.24
C GLY A 372 12.90 9.71 -12.84
N GLY A 373 12.40 9.00 -13.83
CA GLY A 373 11.77 7.70 -13.64
C GLY A 373 10.89 7.31 -14.82
N ALA A 374 10.26 6.16 -14.68
CA ALA A 374 9.34 5.62 -15.68
C ALA A 374 8.06 5.13 -15.03
N SER A 375 6.97 5.08 -15.79
CA SER A 375 5.68 4.62 -15.30
C SER A 375 5.02 3.71 -16.32
N GLY A 376 4.33 2.68 -15.81
CA GLY A 376 3.59 1.72 -16.62
C GLY A 376 2.17 1.55 -16.10
N SER A 377 1.30 1.10 -17.00
CA SER A 377 -0.04 0.63 -16.67
C SER A 377 -0.32 -0.65 -17.44
N TRP A 378 -1.05 -1.58 -16.83
CA TRP A 378 -1.42 -2.85 -17.46
C TRP A 378 -2.92 -3.01 -17.57
#